data_AF-A0A9E0QS28-F1
#
_entry.id   AF-A0A9E0QS28-F1
#
_cell.length_a   1.000
_cell.length_b   1.000
_cell.length_c   1.000
_cell.angle_alpha   90.00
_cell.angle_beta   90.00
_cell.angle_gamma   90.00
#
_symmetry.space_group_name_H-M   'P 1'
#
loop_
_entity.id
_entity.type
_entity.pdbx_description
1 polymer ?
#
loop_
_entity_poly.entity_id
_entity_poly.type
_entity_poly.pdbx_seq_one_letter_code
_entity_poly.pdbx_strand_id
1 'polypeptide(L)'
;LQQDGLMAQASAMMDIYARALERLGITLKVEMTDKAQYAEREANFDFDLTMMRRSLSLSPGNEQTFYWGAEYADQPGSRNLMGMKSPAAEAMIRAMLTARDRAEFVAATRALDRVLTAGRYVIPIHQYSVGRIAHKSQLKYPVDRLPIYGDGIGFLPEVWWFQE
;
A
#
# COMPACT_ATOMS: atom_id res chain seq x y z
N LEU A 1 8.97 18.16 1.37
CA LEU A 1 7.93 18.39 0.35
C LEU A 1 6.96 17.21 0.19
N GLN A 2 7.35 16.04 -0.32
CA GLN A 2 6.40 14.90 -0.46
C GLN A 2 6.00 14.26 0.89
N GLN A 3 6.96 14.11 1.81
CA GLN A 3 6.73 13.42 3.09
C GLN A 3 5.89 14.27 4.05
N ASP A 4 6.07 15.59 4.05
CA ASP A 4 5.36 16.50 4.95
C ASP A 4 3.87 16.63 4.56
N GLY A 5 3.57 16.59 3.26
CA GLY A 5 2.19 16.50 2.76
C GLY A 5 1.50 15.17 3.10
N LEU A 6 2.24 14.05 3.04
CA LEU A 6 1.73 12.74 3.48
C LEU A 6 1.41 12.74 4.97
N MET A 7 2.26 13.33 5.81
CA MET A 7 2.02 13.42 7.26
C MET A 7 0.86 14.35 7.61
N ALA A 8 0.70 15.48 6.92
CA ALA A 8 -0.45 16.35 7.09
C ALA A 8 -1.76 15.64 6.71
N GLN A 9 -1.74 14.88 5.60
CA GLN A 9 -2.88 14.08 5.18
C GLN A 9 -3.20 12.96 6.19
N ALA A 10 -2.17 12.30 6.72
CA ALA A 10 -2.30 11.27 7.76
C ALA A 10 -3.00 11.80 9.00
N SER A 11 -2.53 12.95 9.50
CA SER A 11 -3.09 13.59 10.69
C SER A 11 -4.56 13.92 10.48
N ALA A 12 -4.92 14.51 9.34
CA ALA A 12 -6.31 14.82 9.03
C ALA A 12 -7.21 13.56 8.98
N MET A 13 -6.70 12.45 8.45
CA MET A 13 -7.41 11.16 8.43
C MET A 13 -7.59 10.60 9.83
N MET A 14 -6.55 10.64 10.66
CA MET A 14 -6.60 10.14 12.04
C MET A 14 -7.50 10.99 12.93
N ASP A 15 -7.58 12.31 12.71
CA ASP A 15 -8.52 13.17 13.44
C ASP A 15 -9.98 12.80 13.16
N ILE A 16 -10.30 12.44 11.90
CA ILE A 16 -11.64 11.94 11.54
C ILE A 16 -11.89 10.60 12.23
N TYR A 17 -10.90 9.71 12.25
CA TYR A 17 -11.02 8.41 12.88
C TYR A 17 -11.16 8.50 14.41
N ALA A 18 -10.39 9.37 15.07
CA ALA A 18 -10.48 9.66 16.50
C ALA A 18 -11.90 10.07 16.89
N ARG A 19 -12.48 11.04 16.17
CA ARG A 19 -13.88 11.47 16.40
C ARG A 19 -14.89 10.33 16.22
N ALA A 20 -14.64 9.40 15.30
CA ALA A 20 -15.50 8.23 15.13
C ALA A 20 -15.37 7.24 16.30
N LEU A 21 -14.14 7.03 16.79
CA LEU A 21 -13.83 6.16 17.93
C LEU A 21 -14.36 6.72 19.26
N GLU A 22 -14.35 8.03 19.45
CA GLU A 22 -14.91 8.70 20.64
C GLU A 22 -16.39 8.36 20.85
N ARG A 23 -17.16 8.23 19.75
CA ARG A 23 -18.58 7.82 19.80
C ARG A 23 -18.78 6.39 20.29
N LEU A 24 -17.73 5.58 20.25
CA LEU A 24 -17.67 4.21 20.77
C LEU A 24 -17.01 4.14 22.15
N GLY A 25 -16.64 5.28 22.73
CA GLY A 25 -15.93 5.35 24.02
C GLY A 25 -14.45 5.00 23.93
N ILE A 26 -13.85 5.06 22.75
CA ILE A 26 -12.43 4.75 22.51
C ILE A 26 -11.65 6.06 22.30
N THR A 27 -10.62 6.28 23.11
CA THR A 27 -9.73 7.45 22.98
C THR A 27 -8.56 7.13 22.07
N LEU A 28 -8.44 7.86 20.95
CA LEU A 28 -7.26 7.80 20.06
C LEU A 28 -6.38 9.04 20.29
N LYS A 29 -5.13 8.84 20.68
CA LYS A 29 -4.14 9.92 20.81
C LYS A 29 -3.21 9.90 19.59
N VAL A 30 -3.25 10.95 18.79
CA VAL A 30 -2.34 11.12 17.65
C VAL A 30 -1.04 11.74 18.13
N GLU A 31 0.07 11.05 17.94
CA GLU A 31 1.42 11.53 18.30
C GLU A 31 2.19 11.96 17.06
N MET A 32 2.67 13.20 17.07
CA MET A 32 3.53 13.74 16.01
C MET A 32 4.98 13.71 16.50
N THR A 33 5.82 12.91 15.84
CA THR A 33 7.24 12.76 16.15
C THR A 33 8.09 13.23 14.96
N ASP A 34 9.38 13.47 15.19
CA ASP A 34 10.30 13.69 14.08
C ASP A 34 10.54 12.39 13.29
N LYS A 35 11.15 12.52 12.11
CA LYS A 35 11.35 11.39 11.18
C LYS A 35 12.26 10.31 11.74
N ALA A 36 13.28 10.67 12.52
CA ALA A 36 14.21 9.70 13.08
C ALA A 36 13.52 8.87 14.17
N GLN A 37 12.78 9.54 15.06
CA GLN A 37 11.99 8.87 16.09
C GLN A 37 10.88 8.01 15.48
N TYR A 38 10.17 8.49 14.47
CA TYR A 38 9.14 7.70 13.78
C TYR A 38 9.74 6.44 13.14
N ALA A 39 10.87 6.56 12.44
CA ALA A 39 11.53 5.43 11.79
C ALA A 39 12.05 4.40 12.81
N GLU A 40 12.61 4.85 13.94
CA GLU A 40 13.05 3.96 15.02
C GLU A 40 11.87 3.21 15.66
N ARG A 41 10.78 3.91 15.96
CA ARG A 41 9.56 3.31 16.52
C ARG A 41 8.92 2.33 15.55
N GLU A 42 8.79 2.70 14.26
CA GLU A 42 8.28 1.80 13.22
C GLU A 42 9.15 0.54 13.09
N ALA A 43 10.48 0.70 13.07
CA ALA A 43 11.41 -0.41 12.97
C ALA A 43 11.35 -1.35 14.18
N ASN A 44 11.06 -0.83 15.36
CA ASN A 44 10.93 -1.63 16.59
C ASN A 44 9.48 -2.07 16.88
N PHE A 45 8.54 -1.81 15.97
CA PHE A 45 7.10 -2.07 16.16
C PHE A 45 6.51 -1.39 17.42
N ASP A 46 7.04 -0.23 17.82
CA ASP A 46 6.60 0.56 18.97
C ASP A 46 5.48 1.54 18.57
N PHE A 47 4.31 0.99 18.26
CA PHE A 47 3.10 1.75 17.94
C PHE A 47 1.84 0.90 18.14
N ASP A 48 0.72 1.55 18.45
CA ASP A 48 -0.61 0.90 18.40
C ASP A 48 -1.20 0.97 16.99
N LEU A 49 -1.05 2.12 16.33
CA LEU A 49 -1.47 2.37 14.96
C LEU A 49 -0.38 3.17 14.26
N THR A 50 -0.02 2.75 13.06
CA THR A 50 0.94 3.46 12.22
C THR A 50 0.43 3.57 10.79
N MET A 51 0.97 4.54 10.06
CA MET A 51 0.66 4.66 8.64
C MET A 51 1.47 3.67 7.83
N MET A 52 0.79 2.99 6.91
CA MET A 52 1.42 2.13 5.93
C MET A 52 1.00 2.52 4.52
N ARG A 53 1.98 2.61 3.62
CA ARG A 53 1.75 2.68 2.18
C ARG A 53 2.43 1.49 1.50
N ARG A 54 1.70 0.79 0.63
CA ARG A 54 2.22 -0.28 -0.22
C ARG A 54 1.83 0.01 -1.66
N SER A 55 2.82 0.01 -2.56
CA SER A 55 2.57 0.03 -3.99
C SER A 55 2.37 -1.41 -4.44
N LEU A 56 1.15 -1.73 -4.86
CA LEU A 56 0.79 -3.05 -5.38
C LEU A 56 0.87 -3.04 -6.91
N SER A 57 1.13 -4.20 -7.50
CA SER A 57 1.24 -4.37 -8.95
C SER A 57 0.15 -5.32 -9.47
N LEU A 58 0.02 -5.42 -10.80
CA LEU A 58 -0.82 -6.43 -11.44
C LEU A 58 -0.15 -7.82 -11.48
N SER A 59 1.09 -7.91 -10.97
CA SER A 59 1.89 -9.13 -10.90
C SER A 59 2.57 -9.21 -9.53
N PRO A 60 1.80 -9.32 -8.43
CA PRO A 60 2.38 -9.50 -7.10
C PRO A 60 3.27 -10.74 -7.04
N GLY A 61 4.37 -10.64 -6.31
CA GLY A 61 5.42 -11.65 -6.27
C GLY A 61 6.03 -11.81 -4.89
N ASN A 62 7.35 -12.01 -4.86
CA ASN A 62 8.08 -12.33 -3.63
C ASN A 62 7.97 -11.23 -2.57
N GLU A 63 7.68 -9.99 -2.98
CA GLU A 63 7.49 -8.88 -2.05
C GLU A 63 6.34 -9.11 -1.08
N GLN A 64 5.35 -9.93 -1.44
CA GLN A 64 4.25 -10.28 -0.53
C GLN A 64 4.76 -11.03 0.71
N THR A 65 5.82 -11.85 0.60
CA THR A 65 6.42 -12.52 1.76
C THR A 65 7.03 -11.50 2.73
N PHE A 66 7.70 -10.46 2.24
CA PHE A 66 8.24 -9.41 3.11
C PHE A 66 7.16 -8.57 3.81
N TYR A 67 5.98 -8.45 3.18
CA TYR A 67 4.87 -7.68 3.73
C TYR A 67 4.05 -8.48 4.73
N TRP A 68 3.93 -9.80 4.53
CA TRP A 68 2.86 -10.60 5.14
C TRP A 68 3.37 -11.93 5.72
N GLY A 69 4.63 -12.32 5.48
CA GLY A 69 5.20 -13.58 5.96
C GLY A 69 5.47 -13.55 7.46
N ALA A 70 5.24 -14.69 8.12
CA ALA A 70 5.41 -14.81 9.57
C ALA A 70 6.86 -14.62 10.02
N GLU A 71 7.82 -15.00 9.17
CA GLU A 71 9.27 -14.76 9.38
C GLU A 71 9.58 -13.28 9.64
N TYR A 72 8.87 -12.38 8.97
CA TYR A 72 9.11 -10.94 9.06
C TYR A 72 8.33 -10.29 10.19
N ALA A 73 7.39 -10.99 10.84
CA ALA A 73 6.50 -10.39 11.84
C ALA A 73 7.22 -9.90 13.10
N ASP A 74 8.32 -10.54 13.48
CA ASP A 74 9.13 -10.15 14.64
C ASP A 74 10.50 -9.58 14.25
N GLN A 75 10.76 -9.39 12.96
CA GLN A 75 12.05 -8.91 12.49
C GLN A 75 12.08 -7.37 12.56
N PRO A 76 12.96 -6.76 13.36
CA PRO A 76 13.06 -5.30 13.41
C PRO A 76 13.33 -4.69 12.04
N GLY A 77 12.61 -3.63 11.71
CA GLY A 77 12.69 -2.93 10.42
C GLY A 77 12.01 -3.66 9.25
N SER A 78 11.32 -4.77 9.49
CA SER A 78 10.58 -5.45 8.43
C SER A 78 9.38 -4.63 7.94
N ARG A 79 8.79 -5.07 6.83
CA ARG A 79 7.59 -4.47 6.27
C ARG A 79 6.30 -5.14 6.78
N ASN A 80 6.40 -6.14 7.67
CA ASN A 80 5.26 -6.77 8.31
C ASN A 80 4.87 -5.98 9.58
N LEU A 81 4.41 -4.74 9.38
CA LEU A 81 4.12 -3.77 10.46
C LEU A 81 2.98 -4.21 11.40
N MET A 82 2.07 -5.07 10.97
CA MET A 82 0.98 -5.60 11.81
C MET A 82 1.38 -6.88 12.57
N GLY A 83 2.60 -7.37 12.40
CA GLY A 83 3.03 -8.64 13.00
C GLY A 83 2.20 -9.85 12.54
N MET A 84 1.75 -9.88 11.28
CA MET A 84 0.90 -10.96 10.79
C MET A 84 1.64 -12.29 10.76
N LYS A 85 1.05 -13.31 11.39
CA LYS A 85 1.52 -14.70 11.39
C LYS A 85 0.38 -15.65 10.99
N SER A 86 -0.12 -15.52 9.76
CA SER A 86 -1.26 -16.29 9.26
C SER A 86 -0.82 -17.42 8.32
N PRO A 87 -0.93 -18.71 8.73
CA PRO A 87 -0.60 -19.83 7.86
C PRO A 87 -1.43 -19.84 6.57
N ALA A 88 -2.68 -19.37 6.64
CA ALA A 88 -3.55 -19.25 5.47
C ALA A 88 -3.01 -18.21 4.47
N ALA A 89 -2.51 -17.06 4.94
CA ALA A 89 -1.93 -16.05 4.06
C ALA A 89 -0.64 -16.58 3.42
N GLU A 90 0.24 -17.21 4.20
CA GLU A 90 1.49 -17.80 3.69
C GLU A 90 1.23 -18.91 2.66
N ALA A 91 0.19 -19.73 2.86
CA ALA A 91 -0.24 -20.72 1.88
C ALA A 91 -0.67 -20.06 0.56
N MET A 92 -1.42 -18.95 0.60
CA MET A 92 -1.85 -18.25 -0.61
C MET A 92 -0.70 -17.51 -1.30
N ILE A 93 0.24 -16.94 -0.55
CA ILE A 93 1.48 -16.37 -1.12
C ILE A 93 2.27 -17.46 -1.84
N ARG A 94 2.47 -18.63 -1.21
CA ARG A 94 3.15 -19.76 -1.84
C ARG A 94 2.43 -20.22 -3.11
N ALA A 95 1.12 -20.40 -3.06
CA ALA A 95 0.32 -20.80 -4.22
C ALA A 95 0.44 -19.80 -5.37
N MET A 96 0.39 -18.49 -5.08
CA MET A 96 0.59 -17.42 -6.05
C MET A 96 1.98 -17.50 -6.71
N LEU A 97 3.04 -17.69 -5.92
CA LEU A 97 4.42 -17.75 -6.41
C LEU A 97 4.72 -19.01 -7.24
N THR A 98 4.00 -20.11 -6.99
CA THR A 98 4.20 -21.38 -7.69
C THR A 98 3.20 -21.64 -8.82
N ALA A 99 2.24 -20.74 -9.03
CA ALA A 99 1.22 -20.86 -10.07
C ALA A 99 1.87 -20.96 -11.45
N ARG A 100 1.39 -21.89 -12.29
CA ARG A 100 1.97 -22.13 -13.63
C ARG A 100 1.16 -21.51 -14.75
N ASP A 101 -0.06 -21.08 -14.45
CA ASP A 101 -0.90 -20.35 -15.38
C ASP A 101 -1.59 -19.14 -14.72
N ARG A 102 -2.19 -18.31 -15.57
CA ARG A 102 -2.82 -17.06 -15.16
C ARG A 102 -4.07 -17.28 -14.30
N ALA A 103 -4.83 -18.34 -14.55
CA ALA A 103 -6.06 -18.60 -13.81
C ALA A 103 -5.74 -18.97 -12.36
N GLU A 104 -4.74 -19.84 -12.16
CA GLU A 104 -4.21 -20.19 -10.84
C GLU A 104 -3.65 -18.97 -10.11
N PHE A 105 -2.82 -18.17 -10.79
CA PHE A 105 -2.22 -16.97 -10.21
C PHE A 105 -3.28 -15.97 -9.73
N VAL A 106 -4.28 -15.69 -10.57
CA VAL A 106 -5.38 -14.79 -10.22
C VAL A 106 -6.22 -15.35 -9.08
N ALA A 107 -6.48 -16.66 -9.06
CA ALA A 107 -7.23 -17.30 -7.99
C ALA A 107 -6.49 -17.20 -6.65
N ALA A 108 -5.19 -17.52 -6.62
CA ALA A 108 -4.35 -17.42 -5.42
C ALA A 108 -4.23 -15.97 -4.93
N THR A 109 -4.04 -15.01 -5.84
CA THR A 109 -3.99 -13.57 -5.50
C THR A 109 -5.30 -13.10 -4.85
N ARG A 110 -6.45 -13.48 -5.43
CA ARG A 110 -7.77 -13.16 -4.86
C ARG A 110 -8.03 -13.85 -3.53
N ALA A 111 -7.51 -15.06 -3.35
CA ALA A 111 -7.64 -15.77 -2.09
C ALA A 111 -6.79 -15.10 -0.99
N LEU A 112 -5.56 -14.68 -1.31
CA LEU A 112 -4.74 -13.88 -0.41
C LEU A 112 -5.46 -12.58 0.01
N ASP A 113 -6.00 -11.83 -0.95
CA ASP A 113 -6.77 -10.60 -0.68
C ASP A 113 -7.93 -10.82 0.30
N ARG A 114 -8.67 -11.92 0.15
CA ARG A 114 -9.75 -12.30 1.08
C ARG A 114 -9.24 -12.61 2.48
N VAL A 115 -8.12 -13.33 2.59
CA VAL A 115 -7.50 -13.64 3.90
C VAL A 115 -7.05 -12.37 4.60
N LEU A 116 -6.37 -11.47 3.88
CA LEU A 116 -5.90 -10.19 4.42
C LEU A 116 -7.07 -9.31 4.87
N THR A 117 -8.11 -9.21 4.05
CA THR A 117 -9.31 -8.41 4.37
C THR A 117 -10.06 -8.96 5.59
N ALA A 118 -10.22 -10.29 5.66
CA ALA A 118 -10.89 -10.92 6.80
C ALA A 118 -10.10 -10.78 8.11
N GLY A 119 -8.76 -10.76 8.02
CA GLY A 119 -7.86 -10.63 9.16
C GLY A 119 -7.80 -9.23 9.78
N ARG A 120 -8.31 -8.19 9.10
CA ARG A 120 -8.36 -6.79 9.60
C ARG A 120 -7.00 -6.22 10.05
N TYR A 121 -5.92 -6.65 9.41
CA TYR A 121 -4.56 -6.20 9.69
C TYR A 121 -4.33 -4.72 9.36
N VAL A 122 -5.13 -4.18 8.45
CA VAL A 122 -5.02 -2.81 7.93
C VAL A 122 -6.40 -2.17 7.84
N ILE A 123 -6.46 -0.87 8.00
CA ILE A 123 -7.65 -0.05 7.75
C ILE A 123 -7.42 0.70 6.44
N PRO A 124 -8.03 0.29 5.31
CA PRO A 124 -7.91 1.02 4.05
C PRO A 124 -8.59 2.38 4.15
N ILE A 125 -7.88 3.47 3.86
CA ILE A 125 -8.42 4.83 4.03
C ILE A 125 -8.93 5.41 2.71
N HIS A 126 -8.07 5.49 1.69
CA HIS A 126 -8.42 6.09 0.40
C HIS A 126 -7.44 5.67 -0.70
N GLN A 127 -7.83 5.93 -1.95
CA GLN A 127 -6.96 5.90 -3.12
C GLN A 127 -7.30 7.05 -4.06
N TYR A 128 -6.35 7.47 -4.89
CA TYR A 128 -6.64 8.34 -6.02
C TYR A 128 -7.16 7.49 -7.18
N SER A 129 -8.36 7.80 -7.67
CA SER A 129 -8.98 7.09 -8.80
C SER A 129 -8.54 7.63 -10.17
N VAL A 130 -7.90 8.80 -10.21
CA VAL A 130 -7.48 9.46 -11.44
C VAL A 130 -6.10 10.08 -11.28
N GLY A 131 -5.23 9.81 -12.25
CA GLY A 131 -4.00 10.55 -12.46
C GLY A 131 -4.29 11.97 -12.94
N ARG A 132 -3.64 12.97 -12.37
CA ARG A 132 -3.74 14.37 -12.81
C ARG A 132 -2.38 14.85 -13.28
N ILE A 133 -2.25 15.11 -14.58
CA ILE A 133 -0.98 15.46 -15.22
C ILE A 133 -1.15 16.77 -15.96
N ALA A 134 -0.30 17.74 -15.63
CA ALA A 134 -0.12 18.95 -16.41
C ALA A 134 1.12 18.78 -17.29
N HIS A 135 0.98 19.02 -18.59
CA HIS A 135 2.09 18.92 -19.55
C HIS A 135 1.99 20.04 -20.58
N LYS A 136 3.11 20.31 -21.28
CA LYS A 136 3.12 21.26 -22.40
C LYS A 136 2.14 20.81 -23.48
N SER A 137 1.46 21.74 -24.14
CA SER A 137 0.45 21.44 -25.16
C SER A 137 1.03 20.67 -26.37
N GLN A 138 2.32 20.83 -26.65
CA GLN A 138 3.04 20.09 -27.69
C GLN A 138 3.36 18.65 -27.31
N LEU A 139 3.34 18.29 -26.02
CA LEU A 139 3.49 16.91 -25.60
C LEU A 139 2.16 16.20 -25.74
N LYS A 140 2.16 15.11 -26.50
CA LYS A 140 0.99 14.27 -26.79
C LYS A 140 1.24 12.85 -26.29
N TYR A 141 0.16 12.13 -26.05
CA TYR A 141 0.13 10.72 -25.66
C TYR A 141 -1.18 10.09 -26.19
N PRO A 142 -1.31 8.75 -26.25
CA PRO A 142 -2.49 8.11 -26.82
C PRO A 142 -3.66 8.16 -25.82
N VAL A 143 -4.42 9.27 -25.82
CA VAL A 143 -5.53 9.52 -24.89
C VAL A 143 -6.60 8.43 -24.89
N ASP A 144 -6.85 7.81 -26.05
CA ASP A 144 -7.86 6.75 -26.22
C ASP A 144 -7.32 5.34 -25.91
N ARG A 145 -6.02 5.21 -25.65
CA ARG A 145 -5.37 3.92 -25.40
C ARG A 145 -4.20 4.07 -24.43
N LEU A 146 -4.52 4.15 -23.15
CA LEU A 146 -3.53 4.19 -22.09
C LEU A 146 -2.89 2.81 -21.84
N PRO A 147 -1.62 2.76 -21.37
CA PRO A 147 -1.03 1.54 -20.85
C PRO A 147 -1.88 0.91 -19.74
N ILE A 148 -1.72 -0.40 -19.51
CA ILE A 148 -2.49 -1.12 -18.48
C ILE A 148 -2.21 -0.59 -17.06
N TYR A 149 -1.03 -0.02 -16.83
CA TYR A 149 -0.65 0.64 -15.58
C TYR A 149 -1.06 2.13 -15.53
N GLY A 150 -1.87 2.59 -16.48
CA GLY A 150 -2.36 3.96 -16.55
C GLY A 150 -1.22 4.96 -16.71
N ASP A 151 -1.15 5.91 -15.78
CA ASP A 151 -0.12 6.94 -15.70
C ASP A 151 1.15 6.52 -14.94
N GLY A 152 1.30 5.22 -14.65
CA GLY A 152 2.42 4.63 -13.92
C GLY A 152 3.62 4.24 -14.81
N ILE A 153 4.19 3.07 -14.52
CA ILE A 153 5.38 2.55 -15.21
C ILE A 153 5.10 2.44 -16.71
N GLY A 154 6.03 2.96 -17.51
CA GLY A 154 5.93 2.97 -18.97
C GLY A 154 4.97 4.00 -19.54
N PHE A 155 4.37 4.87 -18.71
CA PHE A 155 3.60 5.98 -19.24
C PHE A 155 4.53 7.04 -19.84
N LEU A 156 5.47 7.59 -19.06
CA LEU A 156 6.49 8.53 -19.55
C LEU A 156 7.90 7.94 -19.34
N PRO A 157 8.81 7.97 -20.33
CA PRO A 157 8.71 8.63 -21.64
C PRO A 157 8.10 7.78 -22.78
N GLU A 158 7.77 6.51 -22.53
CA GLU A 158 7.60 5.51 -23.60
C GLU A 158 6.43 5.78 -24.55
N VAL A 159 5.29 6.31 -24.07
CA VAL A 159 4.12 6.55 -24.93
C VAL A 159 3.90 8.02 -25.29
N TRP A 160 4.85 8.89 -24.95
CA TRP A 160 4.73 10.34 -25.21
C TRP A 160 5.56 10.75 -26.42
N TRP A 161 5.05 11.74 -27.16
CA TRP A 161 5.81 12.37 -28.24
C TRP A 161 5.61 13.89 -28.25
N PHE A 162 6.53 14.58 -28.89
CA PHE A 162 6.40 16.00 -29.19
C PHE A 162 5.73 16.17 -30.55
N GLN A 163 4.79 17.11 -30.64
CA GLN A 163 4.12 17.51 -31.86
C GLN A 163 4.09 19.03 -31.92
N GLU A 164 4.68 19.59 -32.98
CA GLU A 164 4.67 21.04 -33.29
C GLU A 164 3.27 21.56 -33.58
#